data_AF-A0AAV9ZJ70-F1
#
_entry.id   AF-A0AAV9ZJ70-F1
#
_cell.length_a   1.000
_cell.length_b   1.000
_cell.length_c   1.000
_cell.angle_alpha   90.00
_cell.angle_beta   90.00
_cell.angle_gamma   90.00
#
_symmetry.space_group_name_H-M   'P 1'
#
loop_
_entity.id
_entity.type
_entity.pdbx_description
1 polymer ?
#
loop_
_entity_poly.entity_id
_entity_poly.type
_entity_poly.pdbx_seq_one_letter_code
_entity_poly.pdbx_strand_id
1 'polypeptide(L)'
;MLSIQRKVTVNPAVLAAGHPYPIYASNQSCTLQFVEFRAVGPPSTHFGHVGDVYIDLTPKRHALYWRDRGTAHWRRWTGVLLNQHIPLHQQLVSHPWVRSVEFSDLYLWADPGGVTWTSKDSICDSRAQMIQRNIATVVPGTAPNVEALVSELLHRMLDAERRASGERHSESPPSSRSSSSSLPTSGRNVVQGFTQGSSSGVVRFPLVNDSSRVLTEQERYQAAELALQGMRRAQDAETRAKQVRQNEKEVISLSYHYQKREQQLVAALAAAQQRSSGELQEMRAAVQSLQRHAESAQQDTLTAGN
;
A
#
# COMPACT_ATOMS: atom_id res chain seq x y z
N MET A 1 14.14 16.30 -18.11
CA MET A 1 13.60 15.09 -17.45
C MET A 1 14.57 14.70 -16.36
N LEU A 2 14.10 14.60 -15.12
CA LEU A 2 14.89 14.09 -14.00
C LEU A 2 14.73 12.56 -13.95
N SER A 3 15.80 11.84 -13.60
CA SER A 3 15.78 10.39 -13.40
C SER A 3 16.39 10.05 -12.05
N ILE A 4 15.68 9.26 -11.24
CA ILE A 4 16.10 8.87 -9.90
C ILE A 4 16.14 7.34 -9.85
N GLN A 5 17.29 6.76 -9.52
CA GLN A 5 17.40 5.31 -9.36
C GLN A 5 16.89 4.90 -7.98
N ARG A 6 15.92 3.99 -7.95
CA ARG A 6 15.31 3.44 -6.74
C ARG A 6 15.65 1.96 -6.61
N LYS A 7 15.66 1.48 -5.37
CA LYS A 7 15.90 0.07 -5.05
C LYS A 7 14.90 -0.38 -3.99
N VAL A 8 14.33 -1.57 -4.14
CA VAL A 8 13.52 -2.21 -3.11
C VAL A 8 13.93 -3.66 -2.93
N THR A 9 13.98 -4.10 -1.68
CA THR A 9 14.26 -5.50 -1.33
C THR A 9 12.94 -6.27 -1.28
N VAL A 10 12.85 -7.38 -2.02
CA VAL A 10 11.66 -8.22 -2.10
C VAL A 10 12.01 -9.68 -1.89
N ASN A 11 11.01 -10.51 -1.55
CA ASN A 11 11.17 -11.95 -1.53
C ASN A 11 11.26 -12.48 -2.99
N PRO A 12 12.32 -13.19 -3.41
CA PRO A 12 12.46 -13.71 -4.77
C PRO A 12 11.32 -14.66 -5.18
N ALA A 13 10.63 -15.29 -4.24
CA ALA A 13 9.51 -16.19 -4.52
C ALA A 13 8.33 -15.50 -5.21
N VAL A 14 8.17 -14.18 -5.06
CA VAL A 14 7.08 -13.42 -5.70
C VAL A 14 7.31 -13.21 -7.20
N LEU A 15 8.56 -13.37 -7.67
CA LEU A 15 8.94 -13.09 -9.04
C LEU A 15 8.74 -14.33 -9.95
N ALA A 16 8.35 -14.05 -11.19
CA ALA A 16 8.23 -15.03 -12.25
C ALA A 16 9.61 -15.54 -12.70
N ALA A 17 9.67 -16.77 -13.22
CA ALA A 17 10.89 -17.26 -13.85
C ALA A 17 11.30 -16.33 -15.02
N GLY A 18 12.60 -16.10 -15.18
CA GLY A 18 13.15 -15.24 -16.25
C GLY A 18 13.10 -13.74 -15.96
N HIS A 19 12.88 -13.31 -14.72
CA HIS A 19 13.01 -11.90 -14.36
C HIS A 19 14.47 -11.40 -14.50
N PRO A 20 14.71 -10.12 -14.81
CA PRO A 20 16.05 -9.59 -15.08
C PRO A 20 16.88 -9.34 -13.80
N TYR A 21 16.26 -9.40 -12.62
CA TYR A 21 16.92 -9.07 -11.36
C TYR A 21 17.83 -10.20 -10.87
N PRO A 22 19.02 -9.88 -10.33
CA PRO A 22 19.89 -10.89 -9.74
C PRO A 22 19.28 -11.45 -8.45
N ILE A 23 19.24 -12.78 -8.34
CA ILE A 23 18.94 -13.49 -7.09
C ILE A 23 20.26 -13.96 -6.50
N TYR A 24 20.62 -13.50 -5.31
CA TYR A 24 21.82 -13.96 -4.62
C TYR A 24 21.47 -15.13 -3.72
N ALA A 25 22.11 -16.29 -3.91
CA ALA A 25 21.80 -17.52 -3.18
C ALA A 25 21.92 -17.41 -1.65
N SER A 26 22.74 -16.47 -1.15
CA SER A 26 22.97 -16.26 0.29
C SER A 26 21.85 -15.49 0.98
N ASN A 27 21.08 -14.70 0.23
CA ASN A 27 20.11 -13.78 0.78
C ASN A 27 18.74 -14.25 0.30
N GLN A 28 17.84 -14.58 1.21
CA GLN A 28 16.42 -14.89 0.89
C GLN A 28 15.66 -13.65 0.37
N SER A 29 16.37 -12.72 -0.28
CA SER A 29 15.91 -11.45 -0.76
C SER A 29 16.55 -11.11 -2.12
N CYS A 30 15.77 -10.47 -2.98
CA CYS A 30 16.16 -9.94 -4.27
C CYS A 30 16.05 -8.42 -4.23
N THR A 31 17.01 -7.70 -4.82
CA THR A 31 16.91 -6.25 -4.95
C THR A 31 16.36 -5.89 -6.32
N LEU A 32 15.12 -5.39 -6.34
CA LEU A 32 14.53 -4.79 -7.52
C LEU A 32 15.11 -3.38 -7.69
N GLN A 33 15.60 -3.08 -8.89
CA GLN A 33 16.04 -1.74 -9.26
C GLN A 33 15.09 -1.19 -10.30
N PHE A 34 14.64 0.04 -10.11
CA PHE A 34 13.79 0.72 -11.08
C PHE A 34 14.16 2.20 -11.14
N VAL A 35 13.86 2.85 -12.26
CA VAL A 35 14.07 4.27 -12.45
C VAL A 35 12.74 4.99 -12.31
N GLU A 36 12.74 6.04 -11.50
CA GLU A 36 11.67 7.01 -11.39
C GLU A 36 12.02 8.21 -12.27
N PHE A 37 11.25 8.40 -13.34
CA PHE A 37 11.37 9.54 -14.23
C PHE A 37 10.41 10.64 -13.83
N ARG A 38 10.83 11.90 -13.95
CA ARG A 38 9.97 13.06 -13.74
C ARG A 38 10.14 14.08 -14.86
N ALA A 39 9.04 14.48 -15.48
CA ALA A 39 9.01 15.51 -16.50
C ALA A 39 7.59 16.06 -16.66
N VAL A 40 7.46 17.17 -17.40
CA VAL A 40 6.16 17.75 -17.74
C VAL A 40 5.63 17.07 -19.00
N GLY A 41 4.38 16.60 -18.93
CA GLY A 41 3.67 15.93 -20.01
C GLY A 41 3.68 14.39 -19.87
N PRO A 42 2.90 13.68 -20.69
CA PRO A 42 2.87 12.23 -20.67
C PRO A 42 4.20 11.64 -21.16
N PRO A 43 4.59 10.44 -20.69
CA PRO A 43 5.83 9.81 -21.09
C PRO A 43 5.82 9.35 -22.56
N SER A 44 6.97 9.51 -23.24
CA SER A 44 7.18 8.94 -24.58
C SER A 44 7.28 7.40 -24.51
N THR A 45 6.84 6.73 -25.57
CA THR A 45 6.89 5.27 -25.67
C THR A 45 8.30 4.70 -25.87
N HIS A 46 9.30 5.54 -26.19
CA HIS A 46 10.63 5.12 -26.62
C HIS A 46 11.66 4.91 -25.49
N PHE A 47 11.32 5.14 -24.23
CA PHE A 47 12.25 4.97 -23.11
C PHE A 47 11.62 4.24 -21.92
N GLY A 48 12.48 3.85 -20.97
CA GLY A 48 12.12 3.15 -19.74
C GLY A 48 12.15 1.63 -19.91
N HIS A 49 12.52 0.95 -18.83
CA HIS A 49 12.50 -0.50 -18.71
C HIS A 49 11.23 -0.97 -17.99
N VAL A 50 10.86 -2.23 -18.19
CA VAL A 50 9.70 -2.83 -17.53
C VAL A 50 9.86 -2.75 -16.00
N GLY A 51 8.89 -2.15 -15.32
CA GLY A 51 8.92 -1.88 -13.88
C GLY A 51 9.37 -0.46 -13.50
N ASP A 52 9.89 0.32 -14.45
CA ASP A 52 10.15 1.76 -14.24
C ASP A 52 8.84 2.53 -14.07
N VAL A 53 8.94 3.67 -13.41
CA VAL A 53 7.81 4.55 -13.11
C VAL A 53 8.07 5.95 -13.65
N TYR A 54 7.01 6.66 -14.02
CA TYR A 54 7.10 8.03 -14.54
C TYR A 54 6.05 8.90 -13.86
N ILE A 55 6.47 10.07 -13.38
CA ILE A 55 5.59 11.08 -12.80
C ILE A 55 5.51 12.26 -13.76
N ASP A 56 4.31 12.48 -14.29
CA ASP A 56 3.98 13.70 -15.04
C ASP A 56 3.79 14.85 -14.05
N LEU A 57 4.59 15.90 -14.23
CA LEU A 57 4.63 17.13 -13.43
C LEU A 57 3.80 18.26 -14.04
N THR A 58 2.90 17.96 -14.98
CA THR A 58 1.99 18.96 -15.56
C THR A 58 1.18 19.63 -14.45
N PRO A 59 1.24 20.98 -14.32
CA PRO A 59 0.55 21.68 -13.24
C PRO A 59 -0.93 21.32 -13.17
N LYS A 60 -1.41 21.02 -11.96
CA LYS A 60 -2.80 20.59 -11.66
C LYS A 60 -3.22 19.25 -12.25
N ARG A 61 -2.36 18.57 -13.02
CA ARG A 61 -2.66 17.31 -13.70
C ARG A 61 -1.55 16.28 -13.47
N HIS A 62 -1.05 16.19 -12.24
CA HIS A 62 -0.03 15.20 -11.94
C HIS A 62 -0.60 13.80 -12.19
N ALA A 63 0.22 12.94 -12.77
CA ALA A 63 -0.16 11.57 -13.06
C ALA A 63 1.03 10.64 -12.84
N LEU A 64 0.76 9.45 -12.32
CA LEU A 64 1.74 8.39 -12.19
C LEU A 64 1.53 7.38 -13.32
N TYR A 65 2.62 6.91 -13.90
CA TYR A 65 2.64 5.87 -14.91
C TYR A 65 3.63 4.79 -14.51
N TRP A 66 3.41 3.57 -15.01
CA TRP A 66 4.38 2.49 -14.92
C TRP A 66 4.60 1.85 -16.29
N ARG A 67 5.77 1.26 -16.48
CA ARG A 67 6.15 0.58 -17.70
C ARG A 67 5.76 -0.90 -17.61
N ASP A 68 4.73 -1.28 -18.37
CA ASP A 68 4.21 -2.66 -18.39
C ASP A 68 5.04 -3.56 -19.31
N ARG A 69 5.04 -4.87 -19.02
CA ARG A 69 5.74 -5.90 -19.80
C ARG A 69 5.06 -6.15 -21.14
N GLY A 70 3.73 -6.15 -21.18
CA GLY A 70 2.97 -6.68 -22.32
C GLY A 70 2.86 -5.75 -23.53
N THR A 71 2.99 -4.44 -23.34
CA THR A 71 2.61 -3.46 -24.38
C THR A 71 3.75 -2.55 -24.83
N ALA A 72 4.92 -2.59 -24.17
CA ALA A 72 5.96 -1.57 -24.33
C ALA A 72 5.41 -0.13 -24.26
N HIS A 73 4.30 0.06 -23.54
CA HIS A 73 3.64 1.33 -23.36
C HIS A 73 3.60 1.68 -21.87
N TRP A 74 3.64 2.97 -21.61
CA TRP A 74 3.38 3.50 -20.29
C TRP A 74 1.89 3.41 -20.00
N ARG A 75 1.53 2.86 -18.85
CA ARG A 75 0.14 2.76 -18.40
C ARG A 75 -0.07 3.73 -17.26
N ARG A 76 -1.19 4.44 -17.29
CA ARG A 76 -1.55 5.46 -16.30
C ARG A 76 -2.11 4.78 -15.06
N TRP A 77 -1.60 5.15 -13.89
CA TRP A 77 -2.06 4.67 -12.58
C TRP A 77 -3.42 5.26 -12.24
N THR A 78 -4.39 4.37 -12.17
CA THR A 78 -5.79 4.65 -11.84
C THR A 78 -6.24 3.93 -10.57
N GLY A 79 -5.32 3.30 -9.84
CA GLY A 79 -5.62 2.53 -8.64
C GLY A 79 -5.38 3.35 -7.39
N VAL A 80 -6.44 3.76 -6.69
CA VAL A 80 -6.33 4.23 -5.31
C VAL A 80 -7.02 3.20 -4.44
N LEU A 81 -6.41 2.81 -3.32
CA LEU A 81 -7.03 1.86 -2.39
C LEU A 81 -8.20 2.54 -1.65
N LEU A 82 -9.39 2.35 -2.20
CA LEU A 82 -10.62 3.02 -1.76
C LEU A 82 -11.50 2.10 -0.92
N ASN A 83 -11.48 0.80 -1.22
CA ASN A 83 -12.32 -0.18 -0.54
C ASN A 83 -11.46 -1.32 0.03
N GLN A 84 -11.54 -1.54 1.34
CA GLN A 84 -10.82 -2.64 1.99
C GLN A 84 -11.41 -4.02 1.66
N HIS A 85 -12.64 -4.08 1.15
CA HIS A 85 -13.34 -5.33 0.83
C HIS A 85 -13.01 -5.89 -0.56
N ILE A 86 -12.49 -5.08 -1.48
CA ILE A 86 -12.11 -5.55 -2.81
C ILE A 86 -10.68 -6.09 -2.74
N PRO A 87 -10.38 -7.28 -3.29
CA PRO A 87 -9.02 -7.81 -3.32
C PRO A 87 -8.01 -6.82 -3.92
N LEU A 88 -6.83 -6.68 -3.29
CA LEU A 88 -5.83 -5.69 -3.71
C LEU A 88 -5.40 -5.83 -5.17
N HIS A 89 -5.27 -7.06 -5.66
CA HIS A 89 -4.88 -7.32 -7.05
C HIS A 89 -5.88 -6.79 -8.09
N GLN A 90 -7.11 -6.46 -7.68
CA GLN A 90 -8.12 -5.85 -8.56
C GLN A 90 -8.08 -4.31 -8.51
N GLN A 91 -7.50 -3.73 -7.46
CA GLN A 91 -7.43 -2.29 -7.25
C GLN A 91 -6.04 -1.70 -7.55
N LEU A 92 -4.99 -2.48 -7.32
CA LEU A 92 -3.61 -2.05 -7.37
C LEU A 92 -2.85 -2.75 -8.49
N VAL A 93 -1.85 -2.05 -9.00
CA VAL A 93 -1.00 -2.53 -10.07
C VAL A 93 0.09 -3.42 -9.49
N SER A 94 0.07 -4.70 -9.82
CA SER A 94 1.16 -5.62 -9.50
C SER A 94 2.41 -5.32 -10.34
N HIS A 95 3.59 -5.57 -9.77
CA HIS A 95 4.84 -5.39 -10.51
C HIS A 95 4.90 -6.33 -11.74
N PRO A 96 5.38 -5.89 -12.93
CA PRO A 96 5.23 -6.67 -14.17
C PRO A 96 5.96 -8.02 -14.22
N TRP A 97 6.88 -8.25 -13.27
CA TRP A 97 7.63 -9.50 -13.13
C TRP A 97 7.11 -10.42 -12.03
N VAL A 98 5.91 -10.18 -11.48
CA VAL A 98 5.32 -11.09 -10.50
C VAL A 98 4.89 -12.40 -11.14
N ARG A 99 4.99 -13.51 -10.40
CA ARG A 99 4.62 -14.85 -10.90
C ARG A 99 3.12 -15.00 -11.15
N SER A 100 2.31 -14.49 -10.22
CA SER A 100 0.86 -14.47 -10.31
C SER A 100 0.37 -13.14 -9.74
N VAL A 101 -0.54 -12.49 -10.45
CA VAL A 101 -1.13 -11.21 -10.04
C VAL A 101 -2.02 -11.41 -8.80
N GLU A 102 -2.73 -12.54 -8.73
CA GLU A 102 -3.67 -12.88 -7.64
C GLU A 102 -2.95 -13.16 -6.32
N PHE A 103 -1.77 -13.79 -6.40
CA PHE A 103 -0.94 -14.16 -5.25
C PHE A 103 0.27 -13.23 -5.07
N SER A 104 0.32 -12.13 -5.81
CA SER A 104 1.40 -11.15 -5.69
C SER A 104 1.32 -10.46 -4.34
N ASP A 105 2.49 -10.21 -3.74
CA ASP A 105 2.65 -9.31 -2.61
C ASP A 105 3.55 -8.13 -2.97
N LEU A 106 3.48 -7.69 -4.23
CA LEU A 106 4.31 -6.60 -4.74
C LEU A 106 3.51 -5.71 -5.68
N TYR A 107 3.17 -4.53 -5.19
CA TYR A 107 2.30 -3.57 -5.86
C TYR A 107 2.94 -2.19 -5.97
N LEU A 108 2.56 -1.43 -6.99
CA LEU A 108 2.93 -0.03 -7.12
C LEU A 108 2.13 0.78 -6.10
N TRP A 109 2.84 1.54 -5.27
CA TRP A 109 2.25 2.40 -4.28
C TRP A 109 2.90 3.78 -4.31
N ALA A 110 2.07 4.80 -4.09
CA ALA A 110 2.52 6.17 -3.89
C ALA A 110 1.96 6.67 -2.57
N ASP A 111 2.79 7.35 -1.79
CA ASP A 111 2.39 8.05 -0.58
C ASP A 111 3.19 9.37 -0.47
N PRO A 112 2.98 10.20 0.57
CA PRO A 112 3.76 11.43 0.73
C PRO A 112 5.28 11.20 0.90
N GLY A 113 5.74 9.99 1.19
CA GLY A 113 7.15 9.62 1.29
C GLY A 113 7.79 9.27 -0.06
N GLY A 114 7.00 8.90 -1.07
CA GLY A 114 7.50 8.63 -2.41
C GLY A 114 6.65 7.64 -3.20
N VAL A 115 7.19 7.23 -4.36
CA VAL A 115 6.66 6.13 -5.18
C VAL A 115 7.57 4.92 -5.03
N THR A 116 6.99 3.75 -4.73
CA THR A 116 7.73 2.50 -4.59
C THR A 116 6.91 1.29 -5.00
N TRP A 117 7.60 0.18 -5.29
CA TRP A 117 7.00 -1.14 -5.27
C TRP A 117 7.07 -1.67 -3.83
N THR A 118 5.97 -2.16 -3.26
CA THR A 118 5.95 -2.62 -1.86
C THR A 118 4.88 -3.69 -1.60
N SER A 119 4.92 -4.28 -0.40
CA SER A 119 4.00 -5.33 0.03
C SER A 119 2.62 -4.82 0.43
N LYS A 120 1.64 -5.71 0.42
CA LYS A 120 0.28 -5.48 0.93
C LYS A 120 0.31 -4.90 2.34
N ASP A 121 1.11 -5.48 3.24
CA ASP A 121 1.17 -5.05 4.63
C ASP A 121 1.67 -3.60 4.74
N SER A 122 2.72 -3.26 3.99
CA SER A 122 3.26 -1.90 3.93
C SER A 122 2.24 -0.89 3.37
N ILE A 123 1.42 -1.32 2.41
CA ILE A 123 0.35 -0.48 1.84
C ILE A 123 -0.75 -0.25 2.87
N CYS A 124 -1.16 -1.28 3.61
CA CYS A 124 -2.15 -1.14 4.67
C CYS A 124 -1.68 -0.14 5.75
N ASP A 125 -0.41 -0.26 6.19
CA ASP A 125 0.19 0.64 7.17
C ASP A 125 0.29 2.08 6.65
N SER A 126 0.82 2.25 5.42
CA SER A 126 0.92 3.56 4.76
C SER A 126 -0.47 4.19 4.58
N ARG A 127 -1.47 3.41 4.16
CA ARG A 127 -2.85 3.87 3.99
C ARG A 127 -3.49 4.30 5.30
N ALA A 128 -3.27 3.56 6.39
CA ALA A 128 -3.75 3.95 7.72
C ALA A 128 -3.17 5.31 8.14
N GLN A 129 -1.88 5.55 7.91
CA GLN A 129 -1.24 6.84 8.18
C GLN A 129 -1.79 7.96 7.28
N MET A 130 -2.04 7.69 6.00
CA MET A 130 -2.64 8.67 5.09
C MET A 130 -4.04 9.08 5.54
N ILE A 131 -4.87 8.12 5.97
CA ILE A 131 -6.22 8.38 6.49
C ILE A 131 -6.14 9.23 7.76
N GLN A 132 -5.26 8.88 8.70
CA GLN A 132 -5.05 9.66 9.94
C GLN A 132 -4.63 11.11 9.65
N ARG A 133 -3.89 11.35 8.56
CA ARG A 133 -3.45 12.68 8.13
C ARG A 133 -4.42 13.39 7.19
N ASN A 134 -5.60 12.80 6.95
CA ASN A 134 -6.59 13.29 6.01
C ASN A 134 -6.03 13.51 4.58
N ILE A 135 -5.23 12.55 4.10
CA ILE A 135 -4.62 12.56 2.76
C ILE A 135 -5.31 11.53 1.89
N ALA A 136 -5.81 11.97 0.72
CA ALA A 136 -6.52 11.13 -0.24
C ALA A 136 -7.65 10.31 0.43
N THR A 137 -8.35 10.93 1.38
CA THR A 137 -9.54 10.38 2.02
C THR A 137 -10.74 10.59 1.09
N VAL A 138 -11.64 9.62 1.08
CA VAL A 138 -12.85 9.69 0.26
C VAL A 138 -14.05 9.69 1.18
N VAL A 139 -14.96 10.64 0.93
CA VAL A 139 -16.20 10.74 1.70
C VAL A 139 -17.05 9.50 1.38
N PRO A 140 -17.46 8.71 2.40
CA PRO A 140 -18.32 7.57 2.20
C PRO A 140 -19.57 7.93 1.37
N GLY A 141 -19.89 7.14 0.37
CA GLY A 141 -21.05 7.36 -0.51
C GLY A 141 -20.80 8.28 -1.71
N THR A 142 -19.60 8.86 -1.86
CA THR A 142 -19.24 9.64 -3.06
C THR A 142 -18.40 8.81 -4.03
N ALA A 143 -18.64 8.97 -5.33
CA ALA A 143 -17.77 8.41 -6.36
C ALA A 143 -16.47 9.24 -6.40
N PRO A 144 -15.31 8.67 -6.04
CA PRO A 144 -14.09 9.46 -5.96
C PRO A 144 -13.57 9.84 -7.34
N ASN A 145 -13.16 11.09 -7.49
CA ASN A 145 -12.35 11.51 -8.63
C ASN A 145 -10.92 11.02 -8.43
N VAL A 146 -10.64 9.81 -8.89
CA VAL A 146 -9.35 9.13 -8.71
C VAL A 146 -8.19 9.94 -9.30
N GLU A 147 -8.39 10.59 -10.46
CA GLU A 147 -7.37 11.43 -11.08
C GLU A 147 -7.01 12.63 -10.19
N ALA A 148 -8.01 13.30 -9.60
CA ALA A 148 -7.78 14.40 -8.67
C ALA A 148 -7.05 13.92 -7.39
N LEU A 149 -7.43 12.75 -6.85
CA LEU A 149 -6.79 12.18 -5.66
C LEU A 149 -5.32 11.81 -5.92
N VAL A 150 -5.02 11.18 -7.07
CA VAL A 150 -3.64 10.88 -7.48
C VAL A 150 -2.85 12.18 -7.68
N SER A 151 -3.46 13.19 -8.31
CA SER A 151 -2.81 14.49 -8.52
C SER A 151 -2.48 15.20 -7.20
N GLU A 152 -3.40 15.19 -6.23
CA GLU A 152 -3.19 15.73 -4.89
C GLU A 152 -2.10 14.96 -4.14
N LEU A 153 -2.12 13.63 -4.21
CA LEU A 153 -1.14 12.77 -3.57
C LEU A 153 0.28 13.03 -4.07
N LEU A 154 0.45 13.08 -5.40
CA LEU A 154 1.74 13.37 -6.02
C LEU A 154 2.21 14.79 -5.70
N HIS A 155 1.30 15.76 -5.65
CA HIS A 155 1.63 17.12 -5.24
C HIS A 155 2.18 17.17 -3.81
N ARG A 156 1.49 16.52 -2.86
CA ARG A 156 1.94 16.43 -1.46
C ARG A 156 3.27 15.71 -1.30
N MET A 157 3.51 14.67 -2.09
CA MET A 157 4.79 13.95 -2.14
C MET A 157 5.92 14.89 -2.59
N LEU A 158 5.73 15.63 -3.69
CA LEU A 158 6.71 16.59 -4.19
C LEU A 158 6.98 17.73 -3.20
N ASP A 159 5.96 18.19 -2.47
CA ASP A 159 6.10 19.19 -1.40
C ASP A 159 6.82 18.65 -0.17
N ALA A 160 6.62 17.38 0.19
CA ALA A 160 7.35 16.73 1.27
C ALA A 160 8.84 16.60 0.92
N GLU A 161 9.15 16.21 -0.32
CA GLU A 161 10.53 16.09 -0.79
C GLU A 161 11.26 17.44 -0.85
N ARG A 162 10.59 18.49 -1.35
CA ARG A 162 11.14 19.87 -1.34
C ARG A 162 11.45 20.38 0.07
N ARG A 163 10.63 20.01 1.05
CA ARG A 163 10.90 20.34 2.47
C ARG A 163 12.06 19.52 3.03
N ALA A 164 12.18 18.25 2.63
CA ALA A 164 13.24 17.35 3.09
C ALA A 164 14.61 17.69 2.49
N SER A 165 14.67 18.17 1.24
CA SER A 165 15.92 18.57 0.58
C SER A 165 16.57 19.80 1.22
N GLY A 166 15.88 20.51 2.11
CA GLY A 166 16.43 21.69 2.77
C GLY A 166 16.74 22.81 1.80
N GLU A 167 16.16 22.79 0.59
CA GLU A 167 15.95 23.98 -0.22
C GLU A 167 14.98 24.88 0.56
N ARG A 168 15.50 25.49 1.62
CA ARG A 168 14.98 26.74 2.14
C ARG A 168 15.11 27.65 0.94
N HIS A 169 14.03 27.80 0.18
CA HIS A 169 13.89 28.95 -0.67
C HIS A 169 14.25 30.13 0.22
N SER A 170 15.42 30.69 -0.04
CA SER A 170 15.79 32.02 0.36
C SER A 170 14.79 32.92 -0.37
N GLU A 171 13.54 32.91 0.10
CA GLU A 171 12.68 34.07 0.11
C GLU A 171 13.50 35.10 0.86
N SER A 172 14.33 35.78 0.07
CA SER A 172 15.14 36.87 0.52
C SER A 172 14.13 37.81 1.15
N PRO A 173 14.25 38.10 2.47
CA PRO A 173 13.35 39.05 3.08
C PRO A 173 13.35 40.32 2.21
N PRO A 174 12.18 40.92 1.94
CA PRO A 174 12.11 42.11 1.10
C PRO A 174 13.15 43.10 1.59
N SER A 175 14.09 43.42 0.71
CA SER A 175 15.34 44.11 1.04
C SER A 175 15.07 45.45 1.69
N SER A 176 15.03 45.47 3.02
CA SER A 176 15.29 46.69 3.78
C SER A 176 16.80 46.84 3.80
N ARG A 177 17.27 47.77 2.95
CA ARG A 177 18.60 48.39 3.00
C ARG A 177 19.12 48.46 4.43
N SER A 178 20.36 48.01 4.67
CA SER A 178 21.43 48.80 5.30
C SER A 178 22.72 47.97 5.49
N SER A 179 23.80 48.49 4.90
CA SER A 179 25.13 48.65 5.50
C SER A 179 26.02 47.44 5.76
N SER A 180 26.90 47.20 4.79
CA SER A 180 28.36 46.98 4.92
C SER A 180 28.95 46.68 6.31
N SER A 181 29.57 45.51 6.46
CA SER A 181 30.92 45.38 7.03
C SER A 181 31.53 44.00 6.73
N SER A 182 32.84 43.97 6.78
CA SER A 182 33.82 43.08 6.13
C SER A 182 34.15 41.76 6.86
N LEU A 183 34.53 40.75 6.04
CA LEU A 183 35.54 39.65 6.17
C LEU A 183 36.44 39.59 7.44
N PRO A 184 37.08 38.44 7.83
CA PRO A 184 37.68 37.41 6.93
C PRO A 184 37.67 35.90 7.36
N THR A 185 37.81 35.06 6.32
CA THR A 185 38.70 33.89 6.07
C THR A 185 39.10 32.83 7.13
N SER A 186 39.18 31.56 6.65
CA SER A 186 40.06 30.42 7.04
C SER A 186 39.27 29.21 7.60
N GLY A 187 39.45 27.93 7.21
CA GLY A 187 40.47 27.27 6.40
C GLY A 187 40.13 25.78 6.15
N ARG A 188 40.92 25.17 5.26
CA ARG A 188 40.96 23.78 4.77
C ARG A 188 40.91 22.68 5.85
N ASN A 189 40.37 21.51 5.50
CA ASN A 189 41.09 20.24 5.69
C ASN A 189 40.67 19.13 4.71
N VAL A 190 41.70 18.44 4.21
CA VAL A 190 41.70 17.32 3.26
C VAL A 190 42.09 16.07 4.06
N VAL A 191 41.37 14.96 3.91
CA VAL A 191 41.87 13.63 4.32
C VAL A 191 41.58 12.62 3.22
N GLN A 192 42.66 12.05 2.68
CA GLN A 192 42.72 10.92 1.76
C GLN A 192 42.67 9.59 2.50
N GLY A 193 42.00 8.60 1.89
CA GLY A 193 42.54 7.27 1.62
C GLY A 193 42.51 6.22 2.74
N PHE A 194 41.87 5.07 2.48
CA PHE A 194 42.44 3.75 2.79
C PHE A 194 41.84 2.66 1.89
N THR A 195 42.71 1.78 1.43
CA THR A 195 42.55 0.71 0.44
C THR A 195 42.28 -0.66 1.07
N GLN A 196 41.54 -1.49 0.31
CA GLN A 196 41.57 -2.96 0.14
C GLN A 196 42.19 -3.90 1.18
N GLY A 197 41.48 -5.01 1.43
CA GLY A 197 42.07 -6.26 1.93
C GLY A 197 41.01 -7.37 2.08
N SER A 198 40.76 -8.13 1.01
CA SER A 198 39.87 -9.31 1.01
C SER A 198 40.74 -10.57 1.09
N SER A 199 40.73 -11.25 2.23
CA SER A 199 41.44 -12.52 2.42
C SER A 199 40.46 -13.67 2.56
N SER A 200 40.46 -14.57 1.56
CA SER A 200 39.74 -15.84 1.55
C SER A 200 40.41 -16.82 2.51
N GLY A 201 39.73 -17.19 3.59
CA GLY A 201 40.23 -18.11 4.63
C GLY A 201 39.55 -19.47 4.56
N VAL A 202 40.35 -20.50 4.33
CA VAL A 202 39.99 -21.93 4.38
C VAL A 202 39.65 -22.32 5.83
N VAL A 203 38.44 -22.84 6.05
CA VAL A 203 37.99 -23.33 7.36
C VAL A 203 38.57 -24.73 7.60
N ARG A 204 39.63 -24.81 8.41
CA ARG A 204 40.07 -26.06 9.07
C ARG A 204 39.42 -26.14 10.44
N PHE A 205 38.67 -27.21 10.70
CA PHE A 205 38.13 -27.54 12.02
C PHE A 205 39.24 -28.15 12.89
N PRO A 206 39.63 -27.52 14.02
CA PRO A 206 40.54 -28.13 14.97
C PRO A 206 39.79 -29.08 15.90
N LEU A 207 40.37 -30.26 16.10
CA LEU A 207 39.98 -31.22 17.14
C LEU A 207 40.05 -30.56 18.52
N VAL A 208 38.94 -30.64 19.24
CA VAL A 208 38.76 -30.09 20.58
C VAL A 208 39.63 -30.88 21.55
N ASN A 209 40.68 -30.23 22.06
CA ASN A 209 41.44 -30.69 23.21
C ASN A 209 40.82 -30.03 24.45
N ASP A 210 40.22 -30.86 25.29
CA ASP A 210 39.45 -30.45 26.46
C ASP A 210 40.40 -29.99 27.57
N SER A 211 40.57 -28.68 27.72
CA SER A 211 41.31 -28.06 28.80
C SER A 211 40.40 -27.01 29.40
N SER A 212 39.94 -27.25 30.63
CA SER A 212 39.11 -26.36 31.46
C SER A 212 39.72 -24.97 31.54
N ARG A 213 39.40 -24.12 30.56
CA ARG A 213 39.88 -22.76 30.46
C ARG A 213 39.05 -21.92 31.43
N VAL A 214 39.68 -21.48 32.51
CA VAL A 214 39.07 -20.56 33.46
C VAL A 214 38.81 -19.24 32.73
N LEU A 215 37.53 -18.92 32.49
CA LEU A 215 37.12 -17.66 31.87
C LEU A 215 37.65 -16.49 32.70
N THR A 216 38.25 -15.53 31.99
CA THR A 216 38.66 -14.25 32.56
C THR A 216 37.44 -13.47 33.05
N GLU A 217 37.65 -12.58 34.02
CA GLU A 217 36.56 -11.78 34.60
C GLU A 217 35.82 -10.95 33.53
N GLN A 218 36.56 -10.40 32.55
CA GLN A 218 36.00 -9.67 31.41
C GLN A 218 35.07 -10.55 30.54
N GLU A 219 35.46 -11.80 30.26
CA GLU A 219 34.62 -12.74 29.51
C GLU A 219 33.34 -13.09 30.27
N ARG A 220 33.40 -13.17 31.61
CA ARG A 220 32.20 -13.38 32.43
C ARG A 220 31.24 -12.19 32.37
N TYR A 221 31.75 -10.96 32.38
CA TYR A 221 30.93 -9.76 32.21
C TYR A 221 30.24 -9.72 30.84
N GLN A 222 30.98 -10.02 29.76
CA GLN A 222 30.40 -10.08 28.41
C GLN A 222 29.34 -11.17 28.29
N ALA A 223 29.58 -12.35 28.88
CA ALA A 223 28.60 -13.42 28.91
C ALA A 223 27.33 -13.02 29.68
N ALA A 224 27.48 -12.31 30.81
CA ALA A 224 26.35 -11.80 31.58
C ALA A 224 25.55 -10.73 30.82
N GLU A 225 26.21 -9.81 30.10
CA GLU A 225 25.55 -8.79 29.29
C GLU A 225 24.78 -9.41 28.12
N LEU A 226 25.37 -10.39 27.44
CA LEU A 226 24.71 -11.17 26.39
C LEU A 226 23.47 -11.90 26.93
N ALA A 227 23.57 -12.49 28.13
CA ALA A 227 22.45 -13.15 28.79
C ALA A 227 21.32 -12.17 29.13
N LEU A 228 21.64 -10.98 29.67
CA LEU A 228 20.67 -9.91 29.93
C LEU A 228 19.98 -9.43 28.65
N GLN A 229 20.74 -9.28 27.56
CA GLN A 229 20.18 -8.91 26.25
C GLN A 229 19.25 -10.00 25.72
N GLY A 230 19.63 -11.27 25.88
CA GLY A 230 18.78 -12.42 25.55
C GLY A 230 17.47 -12.42 26.32
N MET A 231 17.50 -12.16 27.63
CA MET A 231 16.30 -12.06 28.46
C MET A 231 15.38 -10.91 28.04
N ARG A 232 15.92 -9.73 27.70
CA ARG A 232 15.12 -8.60 27.19
C ARG A 232 14.41 -8.96 25.88
N ARG A 233 15.13 -9.59 24.94
CA ARG A 233 14.53 -10.05 23.68
C ARG A 233 13.43 -11.10 23.90
N ALA A 234 13.62 -12.00 24.88
CA ALA A 234 12.61 -12.98 25.25
C ALA A 234 11.34 -12.32 25.83
N GLN A 235 11.50 -11.31 26.70
CA GLN A 235 10.40 -10.53 27.24
C GLN A 235 9.64 -9.73 26.16
N ASP A 236 10.37 -9.12 25.22
CA ASP A 236 9.79 -8.41 24.07
C ASP A 236 9.06 -9.38 23.11
N ALA A 237 9.55 -10.61 22.98
CA ALA A 237 8.86 -11.65 22.22
C ALA A 237 7.57 -12.10 22.94
N GLU A 238 7.61 -12.26 24.27
CA GLU A 238 6.45 -12.66 25.07
C GLU A 238 5.34 -11.60 25.05
N THR A 239 5.69 -10.32 25.19
CA THR A 239 4.74 -9.20 25.11
C THR A 239 4.09 -9.11 23.73
N ARG A 240 4.86 -9.25 22.65
CA ARG A 240 4.32 -9.34 21.29
C ARG A 240 3.40 -10.55 21.11
N ALA A 241 3.76 -11.71 21.64
CA ALA A 241 2.91 -12.89 21.59
C ALA A 241 1.60 -12.73 22.39
N LYS A 242 1.61 -11.96 23.48
CA LYS A 242 0.38 -11.58 24.21
C LYS A 242 -0.48 -10.63 23.40
N GLN A 243 0.12 -9.63 22.74
CA GLN A 243 -0.61 -8.69 21.88
C GLN A 243 -1.26 -9.41 20.68
N VAL A 244 -0.54 -10.32 20.01
CA VAL A 244 -1.09 -11.11 18.90
C VAL A 244 -2.32 -11.91 19.35
N ARG A 245 -2.22 -12.61 20.50
CA ARG A 245 -3.36 -13.36 21.05
C ARG A 245 -4.55 -12.47 21.42
N GLN A 246 -4.31 -11.24 21.84
CA GLN A 246 -5.38 -10.28 22.10
C GLN A 246 -6.05 -9.82 20.80
N ASN A 247 -5.26 -9.47 19.79
CA ASN A 247 -5.77 -9.09 18.47
C ASN A 247 -6.58 -10.24 17.83
N GLU A 248 -6.13 -11.49 17.96
CA GLU A 248 -6.87 -12.66 17.49
C GLU A 248 -8.25 -12.78 18.15
N LYS A 249 -8.35 -12.57 19.46
CA LYS A 249 -9.64 -12.57 20.19
C LYS A 249 -10.57 -11.46 19.68
N GLU A 250 -10.04 -10.28 19.42
CA GLU A 250 -10.81 -9.15 18.89
C GLU A 250 -11.33 -9.42 17.48
N VAL A 251 -10.49 -10.01 16.61
CA VAL A 251 -10.90 -10.42 15.26
C VAL A 251 -11.99 -11.49 15.30
N ILE A 252 -11.87 -12.50 16.17
CA ILE A 252 -12.89 -13.54 16.34
C ILE A 252 -14.21 -12.92 16.84
N SER A 253 -14.14 -12.02 17.83
CA SER A 253 -15.32 -11.31 18.36
C SER A 253 -16.01 -10.47 17.28
N LEU A 254 -15.23 -9.73 16.49
CA LEU A 254 -15.74 -8.90 15.40
C LEU A 254 -16.39 -9.76 14.31
N SER A 255 -15.78 -10.89 13.95
CA SER A 255 -16.34 -11.86 13.00
C SER A 255 -17.69 -12.39 13.46
N TYR A 256 -17.82 -12.72 14.75
CA TYR A 256 -19.09 -13.16 15.34
C TYR A 256 -20.18 -12.07 15.25
N HIS A 257 -19.83 -10.81 15.52
CA HIS A 257 -20.76 -9.70 15.39
C HIS A 257 -21.23 -9.48 13.94
N TYR A 258 -20.32 -9.56 12.96
CA TYR A 258 -20.68 -9.47 11.55
C TYR A 258 -21.61 -10.59 11.12
N GLN A 259 -21.29 -11.84 11.47
CA GLN A 259 -22.12 -13.00 11.15
C GLN A 259 -23.52 -12.87 11.76
N LYS A 260 -23.62 -12.42 13.03
CA LYS A 260 -24.91 -12.17 13.68
C LYS A 260 -25.72 -11.08 12.96
N ARG A 261 -25.06 -9.99 12.54
CA ARG A 261 -25.72 -8.90 11.81
C ARG A 261 -26.18 -9.34 10.43
N GLU A 262 -25.38 -10.15 9.74
CA GLU A 262 -25.75 -10.75 8.45
C GLU A 262 -27.00 -11.62 8.59
N GLN A 263 -27.05 -12.51 9.58
CA GLN A 263 -28.23 -13.33 9.86
C GLN A 263 -29.48 -12.46 10.15
N GLN A 264 -29.32 -11.37 10.89
CA GLN A 264 -30.41 -10.42 11.15
C GLN A 264 -30.90 -9.73 9.87
N LEU A 265 -29.99 -9.33 8.96
CA LEU A 265 -30.35 -8.72 7.69
C LEU A 265 -31.05 -9.71 6.76
N VAL A 266 -30.58 -10.96 6.70
CA VAL A 266 -31.23 -12.03 5.92
C VAL A 266 -32.64 -12.30 6.45
N ALA A 267 -32.82 -12.38 7.77
CA ALA A 267 -34.14 -12.55 8.39
C ALA A 267 -35.07 -11.36 8.11
N ALA A 268 -34.56 -10.14 8.20
CA ALA A 268 -35.33 -8.93 7.89
C ALA A 268 -35.76 -8.87 6.42
N LEU A 269 -34.89 -9.28 5.49
CA LEU A 269 -35.18 -9.35 4.06
C LEU A 269 -36.26 -10.41 3.76
N ALA A 270 -36.16 -11.60 4.37
CA ALA A 270 -37.18 -12.63 4.23
C ALA A 270 -38.55 -12.15 4.75
N ALA A 271 -38.58 -11.48 5.90
CA ALA A 271 -39.81 -10.91 6.45
C ALA A 271 -40.39 -9.78 5.57
N ALA A 272 -39.55 -8.98 4.90
CA ALA A 272 -39.99 -7.98 3.93
C ALA A 272 -40.58 -8.62 2.66
N GLN A 273 -39.96 -9.69 2.15
CA GLN A 273 -40.47 -10.44 1.00
C GLN A 273 -41.82 -11.09 1.30
N GLN A 274 -41.98 -11.68 2.49
CA GLN A 274 -43.25 -12.27 2.91
C GLN A 274 -44.38 -11.23 2.99
N ARG A 275 -44.10 -10.05 3.56
CA ARG A 275 -45.07 -8.93 3.60
C ARG A 275 -45.47 -8.48 2.20
N SER A 276 -44.49 -8.23 1.32
CA SER A 276 -44.74 -7.82 -0.06
C SER A 276 -45.53 -8.86 -0.85
N SER A 277 -45.25 -10.15 -0.66
CA SER A 277 -46.02 -11.23 -1.28
C SER A 277 -47.46 -11.28 -0.78
N GLY A 278 -47.70 -11.01 0.50
CA GLY A 278 -49.04 -10.91 1.08
C GLY A 278 -49.85 -9.76 0.48
N GLU A 279 -49.26 -8.57 0.43
CA GLU A 279 -49.87 -7.38 -0.18
C GLU A 279 -50.23 -7.62 -1.66
N LEU A 280 -49.34 -8.25 -2.43
CA LEU A 280 -49.62 -8.60 -3.84
C LEU A 280 -50.77 -9.60 -3.98
N GLN A 281 -50.91 -10.55 -3.04
CA GLN A 281 -52.01 -11.51 -3.04
C GLN A 281 -53.34 -10.82 -2.71
N GLU A 282 -53.35 -9.90 -1.76
CA GLU A 282 -54.52 -9.08 -1.43
C GLU A 282 -54.94 -8.21 -2.62
N MET A 283 -54.00 -7.56 -3.30
CA MET A 283 -54.28 -6.78 -4.51
C MET A 283 -54.88 -7.65 -5.62
N ARG A 284 -54.34 -8.85 -5.85
CA ARG A 284 -54.90 -9.79 -6.85
C ARG A 284 -56.34 -10.20 -6.50
N ALA A 285 -56.61 -10.49 -5.22
CA ALA A 285 -57.96 -10.84 -4.76
C ALA A 285 -58.94 -9.67 -4.96
N ALA A 286 -58.52 -8.44 -4.66
CA ALA A 286 -59.32 -7.24 -4.87
C ALA A 286 -59.66 -7.03 -6.36
N VAL A 287 -58.68 -7.16 -7.26
CA VAL A 287 -58.89 -7.05 -8.71
C VAL A 287 -59.86 -8.12 -9.21
N GLN A 288 -59.71 -9.38 -8.78
CA GLN A 288 -60.65 -10.46 -9.14
C GLN A 288 -62.08 -10.21 -8.62
N SER A 289 -62.22 -9.60 -7.44
CA SER A 289 -63.55 -9.22 -6.91
C SER A 289 -64.18 -8.12 -7.77
N LEU A 290 -63.41 -7.08 -8.10
CA LEU A 290 -63.89 -5.98 -8.97
C LEU A 290 -64.30 -6.49 -10.35
N GLN A 291 -63.54 -7.43 -10.91
CA GLN A 291 -63.87 -8.05 -12.19
C GLN A 291 -65.22 -8.81 -12.13
N ARG A 292 -65.43 -9.63 -11.09
CA ARG A 292 -66.72 -10.33 -10.89
C ARG A 292 -67.89 -9.36 -10.73
N HIS A 293 -67.71 -8.24 -10.03
CA HIS A 293 -68.74 -7.21 -9.92
C HIS A 293 -69.03 -6.54 -11.27
N ALA A 294 -68.00 -6.25 -12.08
CA ALA A 294 -68.18 -5.68 -13.40
C ALA A 294 -68.93 -6.63 -14.34
N GLU A 295 -68.58 -7.93 -14.33
CA GLU A 295 -69.27 -8.97 -15.11
C GLU A 295 -70.74 -9.12 -14.68
N SER A 296 -71.02 -9.14 -13.37
CA SER A 296 -72.40 -9.17 -12.86
C SER A 296 -73.21 -7.95 -13.30
N ALA A 297 -72.64 -6.75 -13.20
CA ALA A 297 -73.32 -5.53 -13.62
C ALA A 297 -73.61 -5.53 -15.14
N GLN A 298 -72.70 -6.05 -15.96
CA GLN A 298 -72.93 -6.23 -17.40
C GLN A 298 -74.10 -7.20 -17.66
N GLN A 299 -74.15 -8.32 -16.93
CA GLN A 299 -75.24 -9.29 -17.03
C GLN A 299 -76.60 -8.67 -16.69
N ASP A 300 -76.66 -7.86 -15.63
CA ASP A 300 -77.87 -7.17 -15.19
C ASP A 300 -78.35 -6.13 -16.22
N THR A 301 -77.43 -5.43 -16.89
CA THR A 301 -77.80 -4.50 -17.98
C THR A 301 -78.33 -5.22 -19.22
N LEU A 302 -77.84 -6.44 -19.50
CA LEU A 302 -78.32 -7.25 -20.62
C LEU A 302 -79.71 -7.85 -20.36
N THR A 303 -80.02 -8.21 -19.11
CA THR A 303 -81.34 -8.74 -18.74
C THR A 303 -82.40 -7.65 -18.65
N ALA A 304 -82.05 -6.45 -18.21
CA ALA A 304 -82.99 -5.32 -18.15
C ALA A 304 -83.41 -4.75 -19.53
N GLY A 305 -82.64 -5.05 -20.59
CA GLY A 305 -82.90 -4.55 -21.95
C GLY A 305 -83.78 -5.44 -22.84
N ASN A 306 -84.14 -6.64 -22.37
CA ASN A 306 -85.03 -7.58 -23.07
C ASN A 306 -86.41 -7.62 -22.40
#